data_AF-A0A5E4X1C6-F1
#
_entry.id   AF-A0A5E4X1C6-F1
#
_cell.length_a   1.000
_cell.length_b   1.000
_cell.length_c   1.000
_cell.angle_alpha   90.00
_cell.angle_beta   90.00
_cell.angle_gamma   90.00
#
_symmetry.space_group_name_H-M   'P 1'
#
loop_
_entity.id
_entity.type
_entity.pdbx_description
1 polymer ?
#
loop_
_entity_poly.entity_id
_entity_poly.type
_entity_poly.pdbx_seq_one_letter_code
_entity_poly.pdbx_strand_id
1 'polypeptide(L)'
;MYKKGSAVELQFSPSRLNDGAGDPYWIDLTRDEAQALLAALQSHLSRPEPVASGTESPLVFPLLDPAAPQKTETTQDDGAVRVVSGDTAPAYRQWVCVICGWIYDEALGCPDDGIALGTRWEDVPEDWRCPLCDVGKEDFAMVEF
;
A
#
# COMPACT_ATOMS: atom_id res chain seq x y z
N MET A 1 -15.72 1.66 -11.79
CA MET A 1 -15.58 1.91 -13.24
C MET A 1 -14.14 1.60 -13.63
N TYR A 2 -13.88 0.58 -14.45
CA TYR A 2 -12.54 0.30 -15.00
C TYR A 2 -12.38 1.03 -16.34
N LYS A 3 -11.29 1.78 -16.49
CA LYS A 3 -10.96 2.46 -17.75
C LYS A 3 -10.28 1.44 -18.67
N LYS A 4 -11.02 0.94 -19.67
CA LYS A 4 -10.49 0.02 -20.68
C LYS A 4 -9.34 0.71 -21.42
N GLY A 5 -8.18 0.05 -21.51
CA GLY A 5 -7.04 0.54 -22.29
C GLY A 5 -5.94 1.24 -21.49
N SER A 6 -6.07 1.38 -20.17
CA SER A 6 -4.95 1.83 -19.32
C SER A 6 -4.09 0.64 -18.90
N ALA A 7 -2.83 0.65 -19.29
CA ALA A 7 -1.82 -0.32 -18.90
C ALA A 7 -0.62 0.39 -18.26
N VAL A 8 -0.02 -0.23 -17.26
CA VAL A 8 1.16 0.28 -16.54
C VAL A 8 2.22 -0.81 -16.59
N GLU A 9 3.44 -0.44 -16.97
CA GLU A 9 4.60 -1.33 -17.00
C GLU A 9 5.63 -0.83 -15.99
N LEU A 10 5.90 -1.64 -14.97
CA LEU A 10 6.95 -1.37 -13.99
C LEU A 10 8.26 -2.01 -14.48
N GLN A 11 9.29 -1.21 -14.74
CA GLN A 11 10.61 -1.70 -15.13
C GLN A 11 11.55 -1.67 -13.95
N PHE A 12 12.17 -2.80 -13.61
CA PHE A 12 13.09 -2.91 -12.47
C PHE A 12 14.20 -3.94 -12.76
N SER A 13 15.32 -3.82 -12.05
CA SER A 13 16.41 -4.80 -12.08
C SER A 13 15.98 -6.10 -11.39
N PRO A 14 16.44 -7.29 -11.86
CA PRO A 14 16.18 -8.55 -11.19
C PRO A 14 16.61 -8.58 -9.72
N SER A 15 17.59 -7.75 -9.32
CA SER A 15 18.03 -7.63 -7.94
C SER A 15 16.98 -7.10 -6.96
N ARG A 16 15.87 -6.54 -7.46
CA ARG A 16 14.72 -6.14 -6.63
C ARG A 16 13.71 -7.25 -6.36
N LEU A 17 13.80 -8.37 -7.07
CA LEU A 17 12.93 -9.50 -6.82
C LEU A 17 13.25 -10.07 -5.45
N ASN A 18 12.25 -10.08 -4.57
CA ASN A 18 12.31 -10.83 -3.35
C ASN A 18 11.94 -12.28 -3.66
N ASP A 19 12.91 -13.18 -3.57
CA ASP A 19 12.77 -14.62 -3.83
C ASP A 19 12.98 -15.48 -2.56
N GLY A 20 12.98 -14.84 -1.39
CA GLY A 20 13.15 -15.50 -0.11
C GLY A 20 11.87 -16.21 0.34
N ALA A 21 12.00 -17.52 0.60
CA ALA A 21 11.06 -18.32 1.41
C ALA A 21 9.78 -18.90 0.75
N GLY A 22 9.74 -19.06 -0.57
CA GLY A 22 8.71 -19.90 -1.22
C GLY A 22 7.37 -19.21 -1.50
N ASP A 23 7.35 -17.89 -1.35
CA ASP A 23 6.25 -17.02 -1.73
C ASP A 23 6.41 -16.47 -3.17
N PRO A 24 5.32 -15.95 -3.81
CA PRO A 24 5.39 -15.44 -5.18
C PRO A 24 6.30 -14.22 -5.30
N TYR A 25 7.08 -14.15 -6.39
CA TYR A 25 7.96 -13.02 -6.71
C TYR A 25 7.28 -11.65 -6.55
N TRP A 26 7.74 -10.85 -5.58
CA TRP A 26 7.33 -9.45 -5.41
C TRP A 26 8.55 -8.51 -5.39
N ILE A 27 8.27 -7.21 -5.47
CA ILE A 27 9.27 -6.14 -5.33
C ILE A 27 8.83 -5.19 -4.22
N ASP A 28 9.79 -4.70 -3.44
CA ASP A 28 9.54 -3.66 -2.46
C ASP A 28 9.68 -2.27 -3.11
N LEU A 29 8.71 -1.39 -2.84
CA LEU A 29 8.75 0.02 -3.22
C LEU A 29 9.12 0.84 -1.99
N THR A 30 10.10 1.73 -2.14
CA THR A 30 10.32 2.78 -1.15
C THR A 30 9.13 3.75 -1.13
N ARG A 31 8.97 4.49 -0.03
CA ARG A 31 7.92 5.51 0.08
C ARG A 31 7.99 6.53 -1.06
N ASP A 32 9.19 6.97 -1.42
CA ASP A 32 9.41 7.93 -2.49
C ASP A 32 9.04 7.36 -3.87
N GLU A 33 9.41 6.10 -4.16
CA GLU A 33 9.01 5.42 -5.41
C GLU A 33 7.49 5.23 -5.50
N ALA A 34 6.84 4.84 -4.40
CA ALA A 34 5.39 4.70 -4.34
C ALA A 34 4.67 6.04 -4.57
N GLN A 35 5.17 7.13 -3.98
CA GLN A 35 4.64 8.47 -4.19
C GLN A 35 4.82 8.95 -5.64
N ALA A 36 5.99 8.70 -6.23
CA ALA A 36 6.27 9.05 -7.62
C ALA A 36 5.38 8.25 -8.60
N LEU A 37 5.17 6.95 -8.35
CA LEU A 37 4.26 6.12 -9.13
C LEU A 37 2.81 6.63 -9.03
N LEU A 38 2.34 6.96 -7.82
CA LEU A 38 1.01 7.51 -7.61
C LEU A 38 0.81 8.81 -8.40
N ALA A 39 1.78 9.74 -8.33
CA ALA A 39 1.72 10.99 -9.07
C ALA A 39 1.67 10.78 -10.59
N ALA A 40 2.48 9.84 -11.11
CA ALA A 40 2.48 9.48 -12.53
C ALA A 40 1.14 8.89 -12.99
N LEU A 41 0.56 7.99 -12.19
CA LEU A 41 -0.75 7.39 -12.45
C LEU A 41 -1.86 8.43 -12.45
N GLN A 42 -1.89 9.32 -11.46
CA GLN A 42 -2.87 10.40 -11.38
C GLN A 42 -2.81 11.32 -12.60
N SER A 43 -1.60 11.69 -13.03
CA SER A 43 -1.39 12.50 -14.24
C SER A 43 -1.89 11.79 -15.50
N HIS A 44 -1.56 10.51 -15.66
CA HIS A 44 -1.98 9.71 -16.81
C HIS A 44 -3.51 9.53 -16.87
N LEU A 45 -4.15 9.20 -15.74
CA LEU A 45 -5.59 8.96 -15.68
C LEU A 45 -6.41 10.24 -15.86
N SER A 46 -5.85 11.40 -15.50
CA SER A 46 -6.47 12.72 -15.67
C SER A 46 -6.40 13.24 -17.12
N ARG A 47 -5.63 12.58 -18.00
CA ARG A 47 -5.53 12.97 -19.41
C ARG A 47 -6.89 12.77 -20.10
N PRO A 48 -7.40 13.77 -20.84
CA PRO A 48 -8.61 13.60 -21.63
C PRO A 48 -8.44 12.48 -22.65
N GLU A 49 -9.46 11.62 -22.79
CA GLU A 49 -9.46 10.48 -23.72
C GLU A 49 -9.10 10.95 -25.14
N PRO A 50 -8.09 10.37 -25.80
CA PRO A 50 -7.85 10.66 -27.21
C PRO A 50 -9.05 10.16 -28.04
N VAL A 51 -9.45 10.95 -29.04
CA VAL A 51 -10.53 10.61 -30.00
C VAL A 51 -10.17 9.38 -30.88
N ALA A 52 -8.95 8.87 -30.75
CA ALA A 52 -8.45 7.76 -31.54
C ALA A 52 -8.70 6.42 -30.85
N SER A 53 -9.44 5.56 -31.56
CA SER A 53 -9.51 4.11 -31.35
C SER A 53 -8.12 3.49 -31.59
N GLY A 54 -7.22 3.60 -30.61
CA GLY A 54 -5.88 3.04 -30.66
C GLY A 54 -5.46 2.51 -29.29
N THR A 55 -4.72 1.41 -29.29
CA THR A 55 -4.03 0.85 -28.12
C THR A 55 -3.03 1.88 -27.61
N GLU A 56 -3.40 2.64 -26.58
CA GLU A 56 -2.49 3.59 -25.93
C GLU A 56 -1.30 2.83 -25.35
N SER A 57 -0.09 3.34 -25.58
CA SER A 57 1.12 2.75 -25.02
C SER A 57 1.04 2.73 -23.50
N PRO A 58 1.50 1.66 -22.83
CA PRO A 58 1.49 1.58 -21.38
C PRO A 58 2.32 2.71 -20.78
N LEU A 59 1.88 3.20 -19.62
CA LEU A 59 2.69 4.06 -18.78
C LEU A 59 3.87 3.24 -18.25
N VAL A 60 5.07 3.51 -18.76
CA VAL A 60 6.30 2.87 -18.30
C VAL A 60 6.86 3.64 -17.11
N PHE A 61 7.05 2.96 -15.98
CA PHE A 61 7.63 3.53 -14.77
C PHE A 61 8.92 2.77 -14.38
N PRO A 62 10.10 3.41 -14.50
CA PRO A 62 11.37 2.79 -14.14
C PRO A 62 11.65 2.93 -12.64
N LEU A 63 11.92 1.81 -11.98
CA LEU A 63 12.46 1.75 -10.63
C LEU A 63 14.00 1.64 -10.74
N LEU A 64 14.71 2.58 -10.13
CA LEU A 64 16.19 2.72 -10.16
C LEU A 64 16.83 2.02 -8.97
N ASP A 65 17.88 1.22 -9.17
CA ASP A 65 18.43 0.35 -8.11
C ASP A 65 18.78 1.13 -6.84
N PRO A 66 18.33 0.69 -5.65
CA PRO A 66 18.52 1.45 -4.42
C PRO A 66 19.98 1.46 -3.96
N ALA A 67 20.81 0.55 -4.49
CA ALA A 67 22.23 0.40 -4.17
C ALA A 67 23.18 1.16 -5.14
N ALA A 68 22.66 1.87 -6.14
CA ALA A 68 23.49 2.69 -7.01
C ALA A 68 23.85 4.01 -6.31
N PRO A 69 25.13 4.40 -6.21
CA PRO A 69 25.52 5.65 -5.58
C PRO A 69 24.91 6.82 -6.35
N GLN A 70 24.00 7.54 -5.69
CA GLN A 70 23.44 8.77 -6.20
C GLN A 70 24.56 9.82 -6.35
N LYS A 71 25.00 10.02 -7.58
CA LYS A 71 25.76 11.21 -7.97
C LYS A 71 24.88 12.03 -8.89
N THR A 72 24.31 13.10 -8.37
CA THR A 72 23.99 14.39 -9.02
C THR A 72 23.15 15.19 -8.03
N GLU A 73 23.80 16.06 -7.29
CA GLU A 73 23.83 17.51 -7.57
C GLU A 73 22.56 18.22 -7.10
N THR A 74 22.67 18.69 -5.85
CA THR A 74 21.91 19.78 -5.25
C THR A 74 21.68 20.92 -6.25
N THR A 75 20.42 21.26 -6.50
CA THR A 75 20.03 22.66 -6.57
C THR A 75 18.80 22.84 -5.71
N GLN A 76 19.05 23.55 -4.63
CA GLN A 76 18.16 23.96 -3.56
C GLN A 76 17.35 25.16 -4.08
N ASP A 77 16.03 25.11 -3.98
CA ASP A 77 15.17 26.29 -4.05
C ASP A 77 14.13 26.24 -2.94
N ASP A 78 14.09 27.34 -2.20
CA ASP A 78 13.44 27.56 -0.92
C ASP A 78 11.92 27.71 -1.05
N GLY A 79 11.16 26.79 -0.44
CA GLY A 79 9.70 26.87 -0.39
C GLY A 79 9.12 26.09 0.79
N ALA A 80 9.24 26.67 1.99
CA ALA A 80 8.73 26.08 3.22
C ALA A 80 7.20 25.85 3.19
N VAL A 81 6.77 24.60 3.03
CA VAL A 81 5.44 24.14 3.45
C VAL A 81 5.61 23.30 4.70
N ARG A 82 5.21 23.87 5.83
CA ARG A 82 5.05 23.13 7.09
C ARG A 82 3.80 22.27 6.96
N VAL A 83 3.96 20.99 6.60
CA VAL A 83 2.92 20.00 6.90
C VAL A 83 2.95 19.77 8.40
N VAL A 84 1.90 20.27 9.07
CA VAL A 84 1.65 20.01 10.47
C VAL A 84 1.41 18.53 10.66
N SER A 85 2.33 17.90 11.37
CA SER A 85 2.14 16.57 11.96
C SER A 85 0.93 16.63 12.89
N GLY A 86 -0.09 15.83 12.59
CA GLY A 86 -1.12 15.38 13.51
C GLY A 86 -1.23 13.87 13.30
N ASP A 87 -1.29 13.02 14.31
CA ASP A 87 -1.64 13.22 15.70
C ASP A 87 -0.99 12.06 16.46
N THR A 88 -0.57 12.28 17.71
CA THR A 88 -0.04 11.23 18.58
C THR A 88 -1.20 10.32 19.01
N ALA A 89 -1.68 9.48 18.10
CA ALA A 89 -2.59 8.39 18.42
C ALA A 89 -1.86 7.37 19.30
N PRO A 90 -2.54 6.75 20.27
CA PRO A 90 -1.95 5.69 21.06
C PRO A 90 -1.50 4.56 20.13
N ALA A 91 -0.42 3.87 20.49
CA ALA A 91 0.08 2.73 19.71
C ALA A 91 -0.98 1.62 19.67
N TYR A 92 -1.76 1.60 18.60
CA TYR A 92 -2.73 0.56 18.26
C TYR A 92 -2.04 -0.53 17.46
N ARG A 93 -2.45 -1.77 17.70
CA ARG A 93 -1.89 -2.94 17.02
C ARG A 93 -2.80 -3.35 15.87
N GLN A 94 -2.21 -3.99 14.87
CA GLN A 94 -2.93 -4.59 13.76
C GLN A 94 -2.80 -6.11 13.83
N TRP A 95 -3.86 -6.81 13.43
CA TRP A 95 -3.95 -8.26 13.50
C TRP A 95 -4.41 -8.79 12.14
N VAL A 96 -3.63 -9.69 11.55
CA VAL A 96 -3.93 -10.29 10.26
C VAL A 96 -4.48 -11.70 10.44
N CYS A 97 -5.60 -12.00 9.78
CA CYS A 97 -6.10 -13.36 9.68
C CYS A 97 -5.13 -14.18 8.82
N VAL A 98 -4.54 -15.24 9.39
CA VAL A 98 -3.56 -16.06 8.65
C VAL A 98 -4.21 -16.95 7.58
N ILE A 99 -5.55 -17.04 7.56
CA ILE A 99 -6.31 -17.85 6.61
C ILE A 99 -6.65 -17.06 5.34
N CYS A 100 -7.06 -15.81 5.47
CA CYS A 100 -7.55 -15.01 4.33
C CYS A 100 -6.82 -13.67 4.11
N GLY A 101 -5.96 -13.26 5.05
CA GLY A 101 -5.21 -12.00 4.97
C GLY A 101 -6.00 -10.75 5.37
N TRP A 102 -7.21 -10.87 5.91
CA TRP A 102 -7.96 -9.71 6.43
C TRP A 102 -7.26 -9.07 7.63
N ILE A 103 -7.24 -7.74 7.71
CA ILE A 103 -6.56 -7.00 8.77
C ILE A 103 -7.60 -6.34 9.68
N TYR A 104 -7.57 -6.70 10.97
CA TYR A 104 -8.20 -5.95 12.03
C TYR A 104 -7.25 -4.85 12.52
N ASP A 105 -7.69 -3.61 12.50
CA ASP A 105 -6.96 -2.47 13.05
C ASP A 105 -7.66 -2.02 14.34
N GLU A 106 -6.97 -2.08 15.49
CA GLU A 106 -7.55 -1.66 16.77
C GLU A 106 -8.02 -0.20 16.76
N ALA A 107 -7.39 0.68 15.98
CA ALA A 107 -7.82 2.08 15.85
C ALA A 107 -9.17 2.19 15.10
N LEU A 108 -9.41 1.30 14.13
CA LEU A 108 -10.61 1.29 13.31
C LEU A 108 -11.73 0.40 13.87
N GLY A 109 -11.40 -0.61 14.67
CA GLY A 109 -12.35 -1.62 15.11
C GLY A 109 -13.04 -2.34 13.94
N CYS A 110 -14.27 -2.81 14.17
CA CYS A 110 -15.13 -3.39 13.14
C CYS A 110 -16.60 -2.99 13.40
N PRO A 111 -17.03 -1.77 13.03
CA PRO A 111 -18.36 -1.26 13.35
C PRO A 111 -19.50 -2.08 12.74
N ASP A 112 -19.27 -2.70 11.58
CA ASP A 112 -20.23 -3.58 10.91
C ASP A 112 -20.59 -4.81 11.76
N ASP A 113 -19.64 -5.30 12.57
CA ASP A 113 -19.82 -6.40 13.53
C ASP A 113 -20.06 -5.91 14.97
N GLY A 114 -20.27 -4.60 15.15
CA GLY A 114 -20.51 -3.99 16.46
C GLY A 114 -19.26 -3.79 17.33
N ILE A 115 -18.05 -3.93 16.76
CA ILE A 115 -16.79 -3.63 17.44
C ILE A 115 -16.45 -2.15 17.22
N ALA A 116 -16.40 -1.39 18.30
CA ALA A 116 -16.16 0.05 18.24
C ALA A 116 -14.73 0.41 17.78
N LEU A 117 -14.59 1.63 17.23
CA LEU A 117 -13.29 2.24 16.96
C LEU A 117 -12.46 2.28 18.25
N GLY A 118 -11.18 1.92 18.19
CA GLY A 118 -10.28 1.94 19.34
C GLY A 118 -10.36 0.70 20.24
N THR A 119 -11.17 -0.31 19.92
CA THR A 119 -11.26 -1.57 20.68
C THR A 119 -9.97 -2.37 20.52
N ARG A 120 -9.30 -2.66 21.64
CA ARG A 120 -8.10 -3.50 21.66
C ARG A 120 -8.45 -4.92 21.26
N TRP A 121 -7.50 -5.65 20.68
CA TRP A 121 -7.72 -7.05 20.35
C TRP A 121 -8.09 -7.88 21.56
N GLU A 122 -7.55 -7.58 22.73
CA GLU A 122 -7.91 -8.23 24.00
C GLU A 122 -9.39 -8.05 24.36
N ASP A 123 -10.01 -6.92 23.95
CA ASP A 123 -11.40 -6.58 24.21
C ASP A 123 -12.38 -7.09 23.14
N VAL A 124 -11.88 -7.59 22.01
CA VAL A 124 -12.72 -8.24 20.98
C VAL A 124 -13.30 -9.54 21.55
N PRO A 125 -14.62 -9.81 21.40
CA PRO A 125 -15.23 -11.04 21.89
C PRO A 125 -14.52 -12.31 21.38
N GLU A 126 -14.39 -13.34 22.22
CA GLU A 126 -13.75 -14.61 21.80
C GLU A 126 -14.56 -15.36 20.73
N ASP A 127 -15.87 -15.13 20.71
CA ASP A 127 -16.83 -15.68 19.77
C ASP A 127 -16.95 -14.87 18.47
N TRP A 128 -16.26 -13.73 18.36
CA TRP A 128 -16.17 -12.97 17.11
C TRP A 128 -15.43 -13.79 16.05
N ARG A 129 -15.89 -13.68 14.80
CA ARG A 129 -15.35 -14.41 13.65
C ARG A 129 -14.91 -13.46 12.56
N CYS A 130 -13.89 -13.87 11.82
CA CYS A 130 -13.39 -13.08 10.68
C CYS A 130 -14.51 -12.81 9.66
N PRO A 131 -14.78 -11.54 9.28
CA PRO A 131 -15.88 -11.20 8.38
C PRO A 131 -15.70 -11.70 6.93
N LEU A 132 -14.49 -12.14 6.56
CA LEU A 132 -14.21 -12.68 5.23
C LEU A 132 -14.27 -14.21 5.15
N CYS A 133 -13.80 -14.92 6.19
CA CYS A 133 -13.66 -16.38 6.12
C CYS A 133 -14.25 -17.15 7.31
N ASP A 134 -14.89 -16.46 8.25
CA ASP A 134 -15.64 -17.06 9.37
C ASP A 134 -14.81 -17.91 10.34
N VAL A 135 -13.48 -17.71 10.36
CA VAL A 135 -12.58 -18.36 11.33
C VAL A 135 -12.54 -17.60 12.65
N GLY A 136 -12.09 -18.29 13.70
CA GLY A 136 -12.03 -17.72 15.05
C GLY A 136 -10.89 -16.74 15.25
N LYS A 137 -10.90 -16.09 16.42
CA LYS A 137 -9.90 -15.11 16.85
C LYS A 137 -8.50 -15.74 17.01
N GLU A 138 -8.44 -17.06 17.24
CA GLU A 138 -7.20 -17.83 17.33
C GLU A 138 -6.39 -17.86 16.02
N ASP A 139 -7.03 -17.63 14.87
CA ASP A 139 -6.41 -17.66 13.55
C ASP A 139 -5.88 -16.29 13.11
N PHE A 140 -5.59 -15.40 14.07
CA PHE A 140 -5.03 -14.08 13.81
C PHE A 140 -3.63 -13.92 14.42
N ALA A 141 -2.73 -13.31 13.65
CA ALA A 141 -1.38 -12.97 14.08
C ALA A 141 -1.23 -11.45 14.19
N MET A 142 -0.56 -10.98 15.24
CA MET A 142 -0.18 -9.57 15.37
C MET A 142 0.84 -9.21 14.30
N VAL A 143 0.63 -8.08 13.63
CA VAL A 143 1.57 -7.49 12.68
C VAL A 143 2.02 -6.12 13.16
N GLU A 144 3.32 -5.88 13.05
CA GLU A 144 3.95 -4.57 13.28
C GLU A 144 4.57 -4.12 11.95
N PHE A 145 4.28 -2.87 11.54
CA PHE A 145 4.79 -2.24 10.31
C PHE A 145 5.69 -1.04 10.65
#